data_AF-A0A3A9G145-F1
#
_entry.id   AF-A0A3A9G145-F1
#
_cell.length_a   1.000
_cell.length_b   1.000
_cell.length_c   1.000
_cell.angle_alpha   90.00
_cell.angle_beta   90.00
_cell.angle_gamma   90.00
#
_symmetry.space_group_name_H-M   'P 1'
#
loop_
_entity.id
_entity.type
_entity.pdbx_description
1 polymer ?
#
loop_
_entity_poly.entity_id
_entity_poly.type
_entity_poly.pdbx_seq_one_letter_code
_entity_poly.pdbx_strand_id
1 'polypeptide(L)'
;EEIALFLDLGTNGEMAIGTRREILCTSAAAGPAFEGGNITWGMGSVPGAICSVNIEGGKASYETIMGRKPPIGICGTGVTEITAELLKAKIMDHGGLLSDCYFDMGYPIGETKEGKVITFTQKDIREFQMAKAAIRAGIETLIERYGTSYEKIQKVYLAGGFGYCMNKDKAAAIGLLPIELLLKISSVGNSSLKGAVLCAGSEEGKRKVEWIKRTAKEMNLAKEKGFQDLYLEYMYF
;
A
#
# COMPACT_ATOMS: atom_id res chain seq x y z
N GLU A 1 -24.36 -8.00 12.57
CA GLU A 1 -23.55 -8.69 11.54
C GLU A 1 -22.27 -7.90 11.39
N GLU A 2 -21.12 -8.56 11.37
CA GLU A 2 -19.83 -7.88 11.33
C GLU A 2 -19.47 -7.55 9.88
N ILE A 3 -19.24 -6.28 9.62
CA ILE A 3 -18.71 -5.72 8.37
C ILE A 3 -17.19 -5.81 8.43
N ALA A 4 -16.62 -6.46 7.42
CA ALA A 4 -15.19 -6.52 7.22
C ALA A 4 -14.81 -5.83 5.92
N LEU A 5 -13.67 -5.14 5.95
CA LEU A 5 -12.96 -4.66 4.77
C LEU A 5 -11.77 -5.58 4.53
N PHE A 6 -11.54 -5.97 3.28
CA PHE A 6 -10.41 -6.76 2.83
C PHE A 6 -9.67 -5.95 1.77
N LEU A 7 -8.35 -5.83 1.92
CA LEU A 7 -7.46 -5.10 1.03
C LEU A 7 -6.33 -6.06 0.63
N ASP A 8 -6.15 -6.31 -0.65
CA ASP A 8 -4.97 -6.99 -1.21
C ASP A 8 -4.17 -5.96 -2.00
N LEU A 9 -2.96 -5.67 -1.51
CA LEU A 9 -2.10 -4.65 -2.10
C LEU A 9 -0.92 -5.33 -2.81
N GLY A 10 -0.92 -5.22 -4.14
CA GLY A 10 0.17 -5.62 -5.02
C GLY A 10 0.32 -4.61 -6.17
N THR A 11 0.62 -5.08 -7.38
CA THR A 11 0.57 -4.24 -8.60
C THR A 11 -0.78 -3.52 -8.76
N ASN A 12 -1.87 -4.18 -8.39
CA ASN A 12 -3.19 -3.58 -8.28
C ASN A 12 -3.63 -3.54 -6.82
N GLY A 13 -4.67 -2.76 -6.55
CA GLY A 13 -5.36 -2.72 -5.27
C GLY A 13 -6.70 -3.41 -5.34
N GLU A 14 -6.76 -4.71 -5.13
CA GLU A 14 -8.02 -5.42 -4.98
C GLU A 14 -8.59 -5.20 -3.58
N MET A 15 -9.89 -4.93 -3.51
CA MET A 15 -10.54 -4.65 -2.24
C MET A 15 -11.98 -5.16 -2.23
N ALA A 16 -12.44 -5.55 -1.04
CA ALA A 16 -13.78 -6.04 -0.83
C ALA A 16 -14.32 -5.61 0.53
N ILE A 17 -15.58 -5.21 0.59
CA ILE A 17 -16.30 -4.90 1.83
C ILE A 17 -17.56 -5.74 1.89
N GLY A 18 -17.92 -6.22 3.08
CA GLY A 18 -19.16 -6.96 3.22
C GLY A 18 -19.30 -7.72 4.52
N THR A 19 -20.26 -8.63 4.51
CA THR A 19 -20.63 -9.50 5.62
C THR A 19 -20.81 -10.94 5.13
N ARG A 20 -21.31 -11.82 6.00
CA ARG A 20 -21.74 -13.18 5.60
C ARG A 20 -22.92 -13.22 4.62
N ARG A 21 -23.55 -12.07 4.30
CA ARG A 21 -24.74 -12.01 3.42
C ARG A 21 -24.43 -11.46 2.04
N GLU A 22 -23.49 -10.54 1.93
CA GLU A 22 -23.18 -9.83 0.70
C GLU A 22 -21.72 -9.38 0.69
N ILE A 23 -21.15 -9.25 -0.50
CA ILE A 23 -19.79 -8.74 -0.72
C ILE A 23 -19.85 -7.76 -1.89
N LEU A 24 -19.31 -6.55 -1.69
CA LEU A 24 -19.02 -5.60 -2.75
C LEU A 24 -17.50 -5.58 -2.94
N CYS A 25 -17.02 -5.76 -4.16
CA CYS A 25 -15.59 -5.76 -4.46
C CYS A 25 -15.24 -4.84 -5.62
N THR A 26 -13.98 -4.40 -5.66
CA THR A 26 -13.43 -3.62 -6.76
C THR A 26 -11.92 -3.81 -6.86
N SER A 27 -11.31 -3.24 -7.91
CA SER A 27 -9.86 -3.17 -8.09
C SER A 27 -9.46 -1.77 -8.55
N ALA A 28 -8.47 -1.20 -7.88
CA ALA A 28 -7.87 0.08 -8.23
C ALA A 28 -6.54 -0.15 -8.97
N ALA A 29 -6.35 0.54 -10.09
CA ALA A 29 -5.08 0.51 -10.84
C ALA A 29 -4.03 1.36 -10.10
N ALA A 30 -3.32 0.73 -9.15
CA ALA A 30 -2.26 1.39 -8.38
C ALA A 30 -0.91 1.44 -9.14
N GLY A 31 -0.67 0.45 -10.00
CA GLY A 31 0.63 0.28 -10.65
C GLY A 31 1.66 -0.38 -9.72
N PRO A 32 2.84 -0.72 -10.23
CA PRO A 32 3.78 -1.61 -9.53
C PRO A 32 4.62 -0.90 -8.45
N ALA A 33 4.29 0.33 -8.06
CA ALA A 33 5.09 1.13 -7.11
C ALA A 33 5.26 0.43 -5.75
N PHE A 34 4.21 -0.22 -5.24
CA PHE A 34 4.25 -0.99 -3.98
C PHE A 34 5.10 -2.28 -4.08
N GLU A 35 5.55 -2.64 -5.27
CA GLU A 35 6.43 -3.79 -5.52
C GLU A 35 7.83 -3.32 -5.96
N GLY A 36 8.10 -2.01 -5.91
CA GLY A 36 9.35 -1.41 -6.37
C GLY A 36 9.42 -1.23 -7.89
N GLY A 37 8.34 -1.46 -8.64
CA GLY A 37 8.30 -1.15 -10.07
C GLY A 37 8.18 0.35 -10.33
N ASN A 38 8.77 0.82 -11.43
CA ASN A 38 8.84 2.24 -11.85
C ASN A 38 9.55 3.19 -10.88
N ILE A 39 10.01 2.70 -9.74
CA ILE A 39 10.86 3.42 -8.79
C ILE A 39 12.32 3.28 -9.25
N THR A 40 13.07 4.37 -9.25
CA THR A 40 14.43 4.49 -9.81
C THR A 40 15.40 3.45 -9.27
N TRP A 41 15.39 3.25 -7.95
CA TRP A 41 16.15 2.20 -7.26
C TRP A 41 15.25 1.06 -6.75
N GLY A 42 14.05 0.95 -7.31
CA GLY A 42 13.04 0.01 -6.85
C GLY A 42 13.35 -1.43 -7.22
N MET A 43 13.00 -2.35 -6.32
CA MET A 43 13.12 -3.78 -6.53
C MET A 43 12.15 -4.59 -5.67
N GLY A 44 12.04 -5.88 -5.96
CA GLY A 44 11.30 -6.82 -5.12
C GLY A 44 11.91 -6.98 -3.72
N SER A 45 11.15 -7.60 -2.82
CA SER A 45 11.58 -7.87 -1.44
C SER A 45 12.61 -9.00 -1.38
N VAL A 46 13.89 -8.67 -1.64
CA VAL A 46 15.03 -9.59 -1.66
C VAL A 46 16.12 -9.18 -0.68
N PRO A 47 17.04 -10.08 -0.29
CA PRO A 47 18.13 -9.75 0.64
C PRO A 47 18.97 -8.57 0.14
N GLY A 48 19.16 -7.55 0.99
CA GLY A 48 19.84 -6.30 0.62
C GLY A 48 18.93 -5.18 0.10
N ALA A 49 17.64 -5.45 -0.14
CA ALA A 49 16.67 -4.38 -0.41
C ALA A 49 16.39 -3.59 0.87
N ILE A 50 16.41 -2.26 0.78
CA ILE A 50 16.06 -1.36 1.88
C ILE A 50 14.57 -1.49 2.18
N CYS A 51 14.23 -1.82 3.43
CA CYS A 51 12.87 -2.12 3.85
C CYS A 51 12.36 -1.28 5.03
N SER A 52 13.24 -0.58 5.73
CA SER A 52 12.94 0.34 6.83
C SER A 52 13.87 1.53 6.75
N VAL A 53 13.36 2.74 7.00
CA VAL A 53 14.11 3.99 6.96
C VAL A 53 13.67 4.89 8.12
N ASN A 54 14.65 5.58 8.73
CA ASN A 54 14.43 6.68 9.68
C ASN A 54 15.29 7.88 9.26
N ILE A 55 14.69 9.07 9.25
CA ILE A 55 15.41 10.32 8.94
C ILE A 55 15.48 11.19 10.19
N GLU A 56 16.69 11.40 10.68
CA GLU A 56 16.97 12.25 11.84
C GLU A 56 18.11 13.22 11.51
N GLY A 57 17.94 14.50 11.87
CA GLY A 57 18.95 15.52 11.59
C GLY A 57 19.33 15.67 10.11
N GLY A 58 18.39 15.36 9.20
CA GLY A 58 18.62 15.40 7.75
C GLY A 58 19.47 14.24 7.19
N LYS A 59 19.68 13.18 7.98
CA LYS A 59 20.41 11.97 7.55
C LYS A 59 19.51 10.76 7.60
N ALA A 60 19.53 9.96 6.53
CA ALA A 60 18.88 8.67 6.50
C ALA A 60 19.69 7.61 7.25
N SER A 61 18.98 6.79 8.03
CA SER A 61 19.42 5.47 8.47
C SER A 61 18.43 4.44 7.92
N TYR A 62 18.92 3.23 7.62
CA TYR A 62 18.09 2.22 6.97
C TYR A 62 18.42 0.81 7.46
N GLU A 63 17.46 -0.09 7.26
CA GLU A 63 17.64 -1.53 7.38
C GLU A 63 17.35 -2.22 6.04
N THR A 64 18.08 -3.31 5.79
CA THR A 64 17.89 -4.16 4.61
C THR A 64 17.32 -5.51 4.99
N ILE A 65 16.54 -6.11 4.09
CA ILE A 65 16.05 -7.49 4.25
C ILE A 65 17.21 -8.47 4.48
N MET A 66 17.04 -9.38 5.45
CA MET A 66 18.03 -10.36 5.92
C MET A 66 19.33 -9.78 6.51
N GLY A 67 19.36 -8.48 6.82
CA GLY A 67 20.37 -7.82 7.67
C GLY A 67 21.81 -7.74 7.12
N ARG A 68 22.52 -6.66 7.48
CA ARG A 68 23.99 -6.46 7.34
C ARG A 68 24.60 -6.56 5.94
N LYS A 69 23.80 -6.49 4.88
CA LYS A 69 24.33 -6.41 3.51
C LYS A 69 24.35 -4.95 3.04
N PRO A 70 25.33 -4.55 2.22
CA PRO A 70 25.24 -3.29 1.48
C PRO A 70 23.91 -3.25 0.71
N PRO A 71 23.21 -2.10 0.70
CA PRO A 71 21.94 -1.99 0.02
C PRO A 71 22.13 -2.14 -1.50
N ILE A 72 21.15 -2.74 -2.15
CA ILE A 72 21.14 -2.95 -3.61
C ILE A 72 19.91 -2.32 -4.30
N GLY A 73 19.03 -1.71 -3.52
CA GLY A 73 17.80 -1.08 -4.00
C GLY A 73 16.81 -0.88 -2.85
N ILE A 74 15.59 -0.47 -3.20
CA ILE A 74 14.50 -0.11 -2.30
C ILE A 74 13.32 -1.04 -2.58
N CYS A 75 12.83 -1.76 -1.58
CA CYS A 75 11.59 -2.53 -1.75
C CYS A 75 10.35 -1.66 -1.49
N GLY A 76 9.17 -2.16 -1.84
CA GLY A 76 7.92 -1.43 -1.65
C GLY A 76 7.70 -0.88 -0.24
N THR A 77 7.98 -1.67 0.81
CA THR A 77 7.89 -1.17 2.19
C THR A 77 8.90 -0.07 2.45
N GLY A 78 10.11 -0.17 1.89
CA GLY A 78 11.10 0.90 1.90
C GLY A 78 10.59 2.19 1.26
N VAL A 79 9.87 2.12 0.13
CA VAL A 79 9.25 3.29 -0.51
C VAL A 79 8.25 3.98 0.43
N THR A 80 7.42 3.19 1.12
CA THR A 80 6.44 3.70 2.11
C THR A 80 7.15 4.36 3.29
N GLU A 81 8.20 3.72 3.81
CA GLU A 81 9.01 4.20 4.93
C GLU A 81 9.72 5.51 4.60
N ILE A 82 10.36 5.59 3.43
CA ILE A 82 11.06 6.79 2.95
C ILE A 82 10.07 7.95 2.79
N THR A 83 8.94 7.71 2.12
CA THR A 83 7.93 8.75 1.88
C THR A 83 7.41 9.32 3.20
N ALA A 84 7.12 8.45 4.18
CA ALA A 84 6.66 8.87 5.50
C ALA A 84 7.71 9.69 6.26
N GLU A 85 8.97 9.28 6.23
CA GLU A 85 10.04 10.01 6.92
C GLU A 85 10.38 11.34 6.24
N LEU A 86 10.33 11.42 4.90
CA LEU A 86 10.53 12.68 4.17
C LEU A 86 9.44 13.71 4.50
N LEU A 87 8.19 13.27 4.57
CA LEU A 87 7.06 14.11 4.98
C LEU A 87 7.22 14.60 6.43
N LYS A 88 7.52 13.67 7.34
CA LYS A 88 7.73 13.95 8.77
C LYS A 88 8.89 14.92 9.01
N ALA A 89 9.99 14.75 8.27
CA ALA A 89 11.16 15.62 8.34
C ALA A 89 10.98 16.97 7.62
N LYS A 90 9.83 17.20 6.96
CA LYS A 90 9.56 18.38 6.13
C LYS A 90 10.57 18.59 4.99
N ILE A 91 11.20 17.51 4.55
CA ILE A 91 12.06 17.49 3.36
C ILE A 91 11.19 17.42 2.09
N MET A 92 10.01 16.81 2.23
CA MET A 92 8.93 16.80 1.26
C MET A 92 7.70 17.51 1.84
N ASP A 93 7.02 18.31 1.02
CA ASP A 93 5.74 18.92 1.41
C ASP A 93 4.54 17.97 1.24
N HIS A 94 3.36 18.42 1.66
CA HIS A 94 2.11 17.65 1.51
C HIS A 94 1.69 17.43 0.05
N GLY A 95 2.18 18.25 -0.88
CA GLY A 95 1.97 18.06 -2.32
C GLY A 95 2.90 17.01 -2.94
N GLY A 96 3.85 16.49 -2.17
CA GLY A 96 4.87 15.55 -2.64
C GLY A 96 6.06 16.22 -3.30
N LEU A 97 6.25 17.53 -3.13
CA LEU A 97 7.39 18.26 -3.68
C LEU A 97 8.59 18.14 -2.73
N LEU A 98 9.72 17.68 -3.24
CA LEU A 98 10.99 17.71 -2.53
C LEU A 98 11.51 19.14 -2.42
N SER A 99 12.19 19.42 -1.30
CA SER A 99 12.97 20.65 -1.11
C SER A 99 13.98 20.84 -2.24
N ASP A 100 14.25 22.10 -2.60
CA ASP A 100 15.09 22.49 -3.75
C ASP A 100 16.43 21.74 -3.82
N CYS A 101 17.09 21.52 -2.68
CA CYS A 101 18.38 20.82 -2.61
C CYS A 101 18.34 19.34 -3.02
N TYR A 102 17.16 18.73 -3.09
CA TYR A 102 16.95 17.33 -3.48
C TYR A 102 16.08 17.16 -4.72
N PHE A 103 15.56 18.25 -5.30
CA PHE A 103 14.59 18.19 -6.40
C PHE A 103 15.16 17.48 -7.64
N ASP A 104 16.38 17.83 -8.05
CA ASP A 104 16.99 17.30 -9.27
C ASP A 104 17.62 15.90 -9.07
N MET A 105 18.33 15.70 -7.95
CA MET A 105 19.14 14.50 -7.72
C MET A 105 18.45 13.44 -6.84
N GLY A 106 17.35 13.81 -6.19
CA GLY A 106 16.70 12.99 -5.17
C GLY A 106 17.40 13.05 -3.81
N TYR A 107 16.70 12.57 -2.79
CA TYR A 107 17.22 12.49 -1.44
C TYR A 107 18.08 11.23 -1.27
N PRO A 108 19.33 11.33 -0.77
CA PRO A 108 20.20 10.17 -0.61
C PRO A 108 19.76 9.29 0.56
N ILE A 109 19.60 7.99 0.32
CA ILE A 109 19.16 7.01 1.33
C ILE A 109 20.33 6.16 1.81
N GLY A 110 21.17 5.68 0.89
CA GLY A 110 22.28 4.77 1.19
C GLY A 110 23.24 4.63 0.02
N GLU A 111 24.20 3.72 0.14
CA GLU A 111 25.25 3.53 -0.86
C GLU A 111 25.46 2.03 -1.13
N THR A 112 25.51 1.64 -2.40
CA THR A 112 25.80 0.24 -2.76
C THR A 112 27.24 -0.13 -2.44
N LYS A 113 27.56 -1.43 -2.51
CA LYS A 113 28.94 -1.92 -2.30
C LYS A 113 29.95 -1.30 -3.28
N GLU A 114 29.51 -0.94 -4.47
CA GLU A 114 30.30 -0.35 -5.55
C GLU A 114 30.42 1.18 -5.45
N GLY A 115 29.88 1.79 -4.39
CA GLY A 115 29.96 3.23 -4.16
C GLY A 115 28.89 4.06 -4.89
N LYS A 116 27.81 3.42 -5.37
CA LYS A 116 26.70 4.14 -6.02
C LYS A 116 25.70 4.61 -4.97
N VAL A 117 25.39 5.89 -4.98
CA VAL A 117 24.40 6.47 -4.07
C VAL A 117 22.99 6.06 -4.53
N ILE A 118 22.26 5.41 -3.63
CA ILE A 118 20.84 5.12 -3.76
C ILE A 118 20.08 6.37 -3.36
N THR A 119 19.33 6.93 -4.30
CA THR A 119 18.51 8.13 -4.10
C THR A 119 17.03 7.82 -4.25
N PHE A 120 16.19 8.61 -3.59
CA PHE A 120 14.74 8.60 -3.79
C PHE A 120 14.34 9.93 -4.44
N THR A 121 13.86 9.85 -5.67
CA THR A 121 13.72 11.02 -6.56
C THR A 121 12.32 11.62 -6.51
N GLN A 122 12.19 12.85 -7.04
CA GLN A 122 10.89 13.49 -7.22
C GLN A 122 9.93 12.65 -8.08
N LYS A 123 10.47 11.94 -9.09
CA LYS A 123 9.70 11.02 -9.94
C LYS A 123 9.17 9.84 -9.11
N ASP A 124 10.02 9.25 -8.26
CA ASP A 124 9.63 8.11 -7.42
C ASP A 124 8.49 8.47 -6.47
N ILE A 125 8.53 9.69 -5.91
CA ILE A 125 7.44 10.24 -5.09
C ILE A 125 6.15 10.31 -5.92
N ARG A 126 6.19 10.83 -7.15
CA ARG A 126 4.99 10.93 -8.00
C ARG A 126 4.40 9.56 -8.35
N GLU A 127 5.25 8.58 -8.68
CA GLU A 127 4.81 7.20 -8.92
C GLU A 127 4.09 6.61 -7.70
N PHE A 128 4.70 6.76 -6.51
CA PHE A 128 4.09 6.29 -5.27
C PHE A 128 2.81 7.04 -4.92
N GLN A 129 2.78 8.37 -5.14
CA GLN A 129 1.64 9.23 -4.86
C GLN A 129 0.40 8.82 -5.68
N MET A 130 0.59 8.54 -6.97
CA MET A 130 -0.50 8.03 -7.84
C MET A 130 -1.03 6.68 -7.36
N ALA A 131 -0.14 5.76 -6.99
CA ALA A 131 -0.51 4.45 -6.47
C ALA A 131 -1.31 4.58 -5.16
N LYS A 132 -0.82 5.40 -4.24
CA LYS A 132 -1.45 5.68 -2.96
C LYS A 132 -2.84 6.31 -3.12
N ALA A 133 -2.96 7.30 -4.00
CA ALA A 133 -4.23 7.97 -4.29
C ALA A 133 -5.27 6.99 -4.84
N ALA A 134 -4.88 6.10 -5.75
CA ALA A 134 -5.76 5.08 -6.32
C ALA A 134 -6.31 4.12 -5.25
N ILE A 135 -5.45 3.64 -4.36
CA ILE A 135 -5.86 2.78 -3.25
C ILE A 135 -6.81 3.52 -2.30
N ARG A 136 -6.44 4.73 -1.88
CA ARG A 136 -7.22 5.47 -0.89
C ARG A 136 -8.60 5.85 -1.45
N ALA A 137 -8.66 6.38 -2.66
CA ALA A 137 -9.91 6.70 -3.34
C ALA A 137 -10.79 5.46 -3.56
N GLY A 138 -10.17 4.30 -3.88
CA GLY A 138 -10.87 3.03 -3.98
C GLY A 138 -11.53 2.62 -2.66
N ILE A 139 -10.80 2.73 -1.55
CA ILE A 139 -11.31 2.43 -0.21
C ILE A 139 -12.52 3.31 0.12
N GLU A 140 -12.40 4.63 -0.08
CA GLU A 140 -13.51 5.55 0.19
C GLU A 140 -14.73 5.26 -0.67
N THR A 141 -14.54 5.13 -1.99
CA THR A 141 -15.63 4.84 -2.91
C THR A 141 -16.34 3.54 -2.52
N LEU A 142 -15.59 2.52 -2.10
CA LEU A 142 -16.15 1.25 -1.67
C LEU A 142 -16.97 1.38 -0.39
N ILE A 143 -16.51 2.16 0.58
CA ILE A 143 -17.22 2.43 1.85
C ILE A 143 -18.51 3.21 1.60
N GLU A 144 -18.44 4.26 0.78
CA GLU A 144 -19.58 5.08 0.39
C GLU A 144 -20.64 4.26 -0.35
N ARG A 145 -20.21 3.48 -1.35
CA ARG A 145 -21.12 2.66 -2.17
C ARG A 145 -21.73 1.49 -1.40
N TYR A 146 -21.05 0.98 -0.36
CA TYR A 146 -21.61 0.02 0.57
C TYR A 146 -22.58 0.65 1.58
N GLY A 147 -22.61 1.99 1.69
CA GLY A 147 -23.51 2.72 2.59
C GLY A 147 -23.13 2.58 4.07
N THR A 148 -21.84 2.45 4.37
CA THR A 148 -21.32 2.32 5.74
C THR A 148 -20.38 3.46 6.11
N SER A 149 -19.85 3.41 7.33
CA SER A 149 -18.86 4.36 7.85
C SER A 149 -17.71 3.61 8.52
N TYR A 150 -16.60 4.30 8.79
CA TYR A 150 -15.43 3.68 9.42
C TYR A 150 -15.76 3.04 10.77
N GLU A 151 -16.64 3.65 11.57
CA GLU A 151 -17.01 3.18 12.90
C GLU A 151 -17.69 1.81 12.83
N LYS A 152 -18.53 1.62 11.81
CA LYS A 152 -19.31 0.40 11.59
C LYS A 152 -18.48 -0.76 11.06
N ILE A 153 -17.33 -0.48 10.44
CA ILE A 153 -16.38 -1.53 10.04
C ILE A 153 -15.74 -2.09 11.30
N GLN A 154 -15.88 -3.39 11.57
CA GLN A 154 -15.29 -4.01 12.77
C GLN A 154 -13.86 -4.49 12.53
N LYS A 155 -13.54 -4.88 11.29
CA LYS A 155 -12.24 -5.48 10.98
C LYS A 155 -11.77 -5.15 9.58
N VAL A 156 -10.47 -4.93 9.45
CA VAL A 156 -9.79 -4.75 8.18
C VAL A 156 -8.74 -5.84 8.02
N TYR A 157 -8.77 -6.56 6.92
CA TYR A 157 -7.81 -7.59 6.58
C TYR A 157 -6.89 -7.08 5.48
N LEU A 158 -5.59 -7.03 5.77
CA LEU A 158 -4.58 -6.56 4.84
C LEU A 158 -3.76 -7.75 4.33
N ALA A 159 -3.93 -8.06 3.06
CA ALA A 159 -3.25 -9.12 2.33
C ALA A 159 -2.16 -8.56 1.40
N GLY A 160 -1.49 -9.46 0.70
CA GLY A 160 -0.38 -9.14 -0.19
C GLY A 160 0.98 -9.23 0.52
N GLY A 161 2.03 -9.51 -0.25
CA GLY A 161 3.41 -9.57 0.26
C GLY A 161 3.86 -8.23 0.84
N PHE A 162 3.47 -7.13 0.18
CA PHE A 162 3.68 -5.76 0.63
C PHE A 162 2.88 -5.47 1.91
N GLY A 163 1.56 -5.72 1.91
CA GLY A 163 0.69 -5.44 3.06
C GLY A 163 1.04 -6.22 4.33
N TYR A 164 1.69 -7.38 4.21
CA TYR A 164 2.12 -8.17 5.37
C TYR A 164 3.23 -7.51 6.19
N CYS A 165 4.22 -6.91 5.51
CA CYS A 165 5.41 -6.30 6.13
C CYS A 165 5.31 -4.78 6.30
N MET A 166 4.27 -4.15 5.75
CA MET A 166 4.10 -2.70 5.78
C MET A 166 3.86 -2.17 7.19
N ASN A 167 4.57 -1.09 7.54
CA ASN A 167 4.29 -0.30 8.74
C ASN A 167 2.98 0.47 8.57
N LYS A 168 1.96 0.09 9.34
CA LYS A 168 0.60 0.61 9.21
C LYS A 168 0.50 2.07 9.68
N ASP A 169 1.26 2.45 10.70
CA ASP A 169 1.27 3.83 11.21
C ASP A 169 1.83 4.77 10.15
N LYS A 170 2.93 4.38 9.50
CA LYS A 170 3.52 5.16 8.39
C LYS A 170 2.63 5.19 7.16
N ALA A 171 1.98 4.06 6.81
CA ALA A 171 1.01 4.00 5.73
C ALA A 171 -0.20 4.92 5.97
N ALA A 172 -0.69 5.01 7.22
CA ALA A 172 -1.73 5.96 7.58
C ALA A 172 -1.23 7.42 7.56
N ALA A 173 0.00 7.66 8.03
CA ALA A 173 0.60 9.00 8.08
C ALA A 173 0.79 9.65 6.70
N ILE A 174 1.02 8.84 5.66
CA ILE A 174 1.10 9.30 4.26
C ILE A 174 -0.25 9.21 3.54
N GLY A 175 -1.34 8.90 4.25
CA GLY A 175 -2.71 8.84 3.73
C GLY A 175 -3.05 7.61 2.87
N LEU A 176 -2.19 6.58 2.81
CA LEU A 176 -2.48 5.35 2.06
C LEU A 176 -3.66 4.57 2.68
N LEU A 177 -3.72 4.55 4.01
CA LEU A 177 -4.77 3.88 4.77
C LEU A 177 -5.55 4.89 5.63
N PRO A 178 -6.87 4.72 5.82
CA PRO A 178 -7.64 5.52 6.77
C PRO A 178 -7.13 5.36 8.19
N ILE A 179 -6.84 6.47 8.86
CA ILE A 179 -6.33 6.48 10.23
C ILE A 179 -7.37 5.91 11.20
N GLU A 180 -8.65 6.11 10.90
CA GLU A 180 -9.82 5.62 11.63
C GLU A 180 -9.93 4.10 11.61
N LEU A 181 -9.33 3.46 10.61
CA LEU A 181 -9.32 2.00 10.45
C LEU A 181 -8.08 1.35 11.03
N LEU A 182 -7.04 2.13 11.38
CA LEU A 182 -5.71 1.62 11.73
C LEU A 182 -5.72 0.54 12.82
N LEU A 183 -6.47 0.79 13.92
CA LEU A 183 -6.59 -0.15 15.04
C LEU A 183 -7.37 -1.43 14.69
N LYS A 184 -8.03 -1.46 13.53
CA LYS A 184 -8.86 -2.58 13.05
C LYS A 184 -8.11 -3.46 12.05
N ILE A 185 -6.89 -3.10 11.65
CA ILE A 185 -6.12 -3.77 10.61
C ILE A 185 -5.37 -4.99 11.14
N SER A 186 -5.67 -6.16 10.55
CA SER A 186 -4.95 -7.42 10.74
C SER A 186 -4.27 -7.84 9.44
N SER A 187 -2.94 -8.04 9.47
CA SER A 187 -2.20 -8.51 8.30
C SER A 187 -2.36 -10.02 8.15
N VAL A 188 -2.74 -10.50 6.96
CA VAL A 188 -3.07 -11.92 6.72
C VAL A 188 -2.08 -12.64 5.78
N GLY A 189 -1.11 -11.91 5.22
CA GLY A 189 -0.11 -12.47 4.32
C GLY A 189 -0.68 -12.81 2.94
N ASN A 190 -0.13 -13.84 2.29
CA ASN A 190 -0.62 -14.31 1.00
C ASN A 190 -1.96 -15.06 1.17
N SER A 191 -3.06 -14.29 1.11
CA SER A 191 -4.45 -14.74 1.18
C SER A 191 -4.81 -15.68 0.02
N SER A 192 -4.30 -15.39 -1.19
CA SER A 192 -4.53 -16.17 -2.41
C SER A 192 -4.03 -17.61 -2.27
N LEU A 193 -2.78 -17.79 -1.85
CA LEU A 193 -2.18 -19.12 -1.64
C LEU A 193 -2.92 -19.88 -0.53
N LYS A 194 -3.23 -19.21 0.59
CA LYS A 194 -4.00 -19.82 1.69
C LYS A 194 -5.39 -20.26 1.23
N GLY A 195 -6.08 -19.42 0.45
CA GLY A 195 -7.38 -19.73 -0.13
C GLY A 195 -7.34 -20.91 -1.09
N ALA A 196 -6.30 -20.99 -1.94
CA ALA A 196 -6.09 -22.10 -2.86
C ALA A 196 -5.92 -23.43 -2.10
N VAL A 197 -5.11 -23.45 -1.03
CA VAL A 197 -4.93 -24.62 -0.17
C VAL A 197 -6.25 -25.04 0.49
N LEU A 198 -7.03 -24.10 1.03
CA LEU A 198 -8.33 -24.39 1.65
C LEU A 198 -9.34 -24.98 0.66
N CYS A 199 -9.38 -24.44 -0.56
CA CYS A 199 -10.26 -24.89 -1.63
C CYS A 199 -9.88 -26.30 -2.13
N ALA A 200 -8.58 -26.56 -2.31
CA ALA A 200 -8.09 -27.86 -2.75
C ALA A 200 -8.24 -28.94 -1.66
N GLY A 201 -8.05 -28.58 -0.39
CA GLY A 201 -8.00 -29.52 0.73
C GLY A 201 -9.35 -29.85 1.38
N SER A 202 -10.46 -29.18 1.03
CA SER A 202 -11.75 -29.42 1.71
C SER A 202 -12.97 -29.13 0.83
N GLU A 203 -14.02 -29.92 1.04
CA GLU A 203 -15.32 -29.67 0.39
C GLU A 203 -15.98 -28.39 0.92
N GLU A 204 -15.74 -28.04 2.19
CA GLU A 204 -16.16 -26.77 2.77
C GLU A 204 -15.51 -25.58 2.04
N GLY A 205 -14.22 -25.67 1.71
CA GLY A 205 -13.49 -24.65 0.95
C GLY A 205 -14.12 -24.40 -0.42
N LYS A 206 -14.44 -25.47 -1.16
CA LYS A 206 -15.15 -25.36 -2.46
C LYS A 206 -16.51 -24.69 -2.31
N ARG A 207 -17.29 -25.09 -1.29
CA ARG A 207 -18.60 -24.47 -0.99
C ARG A 207 -18.48 -22.98 -0.69
N LYS A 208 -17.44 -22.55 0.05
CA LYS A 208 -17.17 -21.14 0.33
C LYS A 208 -16.85 -20.36 -0.94
N VAL A 209 -16.00 -20.89 -1.83
CA VAL A 209 -15.68 -20.24 -3.11
C VAL A 209 -16.93 -20.07 -3.97
N GLU A 210 -17.78 -21.09 -4.05
CA GLU A 210 -19.03 -21.01 -4.83
C GLU A 210 -20.02 -20.01 -4.22
N TRP A 211 -20.08 -19.91 -2.89
CA TRP A 211 -20.84 -18.85 -2.21
C TRP A 211 -20.30 -17.45 -2.54
N ILE A 212 -18.97 -17.25 -2.50
CA ILE A 212 -18.34 -15.97 -2.86
C ILE A 212 -18.69 -15.60 -4.30
N LYS A 213 -18.52 -16.51 -5.26
CA LYS A 213 -18.84 -16.26 -6.68
C LYS A 213 -20.28 -15.82 -6.91
N ARG A 214 -21.23 -16.38 -6.15
CA ARG A 214 -22.65 -16.03 -6.25
C ARG A 214 -23.02 -14.73 -5.55
N THR A 215 -22.25 -14.32 -4.55
CA THR A 215 -22.61 -13.27 -3.60
C THR A 215 -21.83 -11.98 -3.83
N ALA A 216 -20.61 -12.09 -4.34
CA ALA A 216 -19.76 -10.95 -4.66
C ALA A 216 -20.30 -10.20 -5.87
N LYS A 217 -20.39 -8.88 -5.72
CA LYS A 217 -20.74 -7.95 -6.79
C LYS A 217 -19.55 -7.06 -7.05
N GLU A 218 -19.15 -6.99 -8.31
CA GLU A 218 -18.10 -6.08 -8.76
C GLU A 218 -18.66 -4.68 -8.94
N MET A 219 -17.94 -3.70 -8.41
CA MET A 219 -18.11 -2.28 -8.66
C MET A 219 -16.95 -1.80 -9.51
N ASN A 220 -17.24 -1.14 -10.64
CA ASN A 220 -16.21 -0.61 -11.52
C ASN A 220 -15.89 0.84 -11.13
N LEU A 221 -14.76 1.07 -10.45
CA LEU A 221 -14.35 2.40 -9.97
C LEU A 221 -14.31 3.47 -11.07
N ALA A 222 -13.91 3.12 -12.28
CA ALA A 222 -13.85 4.09 -13.38
C ALA A 222 -15.23 4.61 -13.82
N LYS A 223 -16.32 3.92 -13.45
CA LYS A 223 -17.70 4.34 -13.69
C LYS A 223 -18.34 4.99 -12.47
N GLU A 224 -17.65 5.00 -11.33
CA GLU A 224 -18.17 5.53 -10.09
C GLU A 224 -18.04 7.04 -10.03
N LYS A 225 -19.18 7.71 -9.83
CA LYS A 225 -19.20 9.16 -9.68
C LYS A 225 -18.51 9.53 -8.37
N GLY A 226 -17.54 10.45 -8.44
CA GLY A 226 -16.77 10.89 -7.28
C GLY A 226 -15.42 10.19 -7.11
N PHE A 227 -15.18 9.02 -7.75
CA PHE A 227 -13.88 8.35 -7.66
C PHE A 227 -12.73 9.25 -8.15
N GLN A 228 -12.93 9.96 -9.26
CA GLN A 228 -11.91 10.86 -9.80
C GLN A 228 -11.64 12.05 -8.86
N ASP A 229 -12.67 12.58 -8.21
CA ASP A 229 -12.54 13.68 -7.26
C ASP A 229 -11.76 13.22 -6.02
N LEU A 230 -12.12 12.05 -5.46
CA LEU A 230 -11.40 11.42 -4.36
C LEU A 230 -9.95 11.08 -4.75
N TYR A 231 -9.72 10.60 -5.97
CA TYR A 231 -8.37 10.33 -6.47
C TYR A 231 -7.51 11.59 -6.45
N LEU A 232 -8.03 12.70 -6.98
CA LEU A 232 -7.32 13.98 -6.99
C LEU A 232 -7.10 14.53 -5.57
N GLU A 233 -8.08 14.37 -4.69
CA GLU A 233 -7.97 14.75 -3.28
C GLU A 233 -6.83 13.97 -2.59
N TYR A 234 -6.80 12.65 -2.76
CA TYR A 234 -5.81 11.78 -2.10
C TYR A 234 -4.46 11.72 -2.78
N MET A 235 -4.24 12.49 -3.84
CA MET A 235 -2.89 12.79 -4.32
C MET A 235 -2.09 13.50 -3.23
N TYR A 236 -2.68 14.40 -2.45
CA TYR A 236 -1.98 15.04 -1.33
C TYR A 236 -1.71 14.06 -0.20
N PHE A 237 -0.57 14.21 0.49
CA PHE A 237 -0.13 13.39 1.62
C PHE A 237 -0.74 13.82 2.95
#